data_AF-A0A653BM82-F1
#
_entry.id   AF-A0A653BM82-F1
#
_cell.length_a   1.000
_cell.length_b   1.000
_cell.length_c   1.000
_cell.angle_alpha   90.00
_cell.angle_beta   90.00
_cell.angle_gamma   90.00
#
_symmetry.space_group_name_H-M   'P 1'
#
loop_
_entity.id
_entity.type
_entity.pdbx_description
1 polymer ?
#
loop_
_entity_poly.entity_id
_entity_poly.type
_entity_poly.pdbx_seq_one_letter_code
_entity_poly.pdbx_strand_id
1 'polypeptide(L)'
;MVAVFPRVTKCTFHKFGPSGSIQKHDALCILAQNILNEKIYIFLWFWFIILSVLSGLAICYSAAVVLMPSTRETILKRRFRFGAPNAVDTIIRKTQVGDFLVLHLLGQNTNQLVFGEILDEFVRRLNFGSNSNLPSAPSTLEMSPIYPEITKYKETET
;
A
#
# COMPACT_ATOMS: atom_id res chain seq x y z
N MET A 1 -23.30 18.42 -26.49
CA MET A 1 -23.09 16.98 -26.18
C MET A 1 -24.09 16.04 -26.86
N VAL A 2 -25.32 16.46 -27.20
CA VAL A 2 -26.37 15.59 -27.81
C VAL A 2 -26.03 15.07 -29.22
N ALA A 3 -24.99 15.61 -29.89
CA ALA A 3 -24.59 15.18 -31.24
C ALA A 3 -23.79 13.85 -31.27
N VAL A 4 -23.13 13.46 -30.16
CA VAL A 4 -22.22 12.29 -30.16
C VAL A 4 -22.96 11.00 -29.79
N PHE A 5 -24.03 11.08 -29.00
CA PHE A 5 -24.88 9.93 -28.69
C PHE A 5 -26.37 10.34 -28.65
N PRO A 6 -27.13 10.12 -29.73
CA PRO A 6 -28.55 10.45 -29.76
C PRO A 6 -29.34 9.46 -28.87
N ARG A 7 -30.22 9.99 -28.03
CA ARG A 7 -31.16 9.17 -27.22
C ARG A 7 -32.32 8.61 -28.07
N VAL A 8 -32.56 9.22 -29.24
CA VAL A 8 -33.59 8.85 -30.21
C VAL A 8 -33.00 8.83 -31.61
N THR A 9 -33.29 7.78 -32.38
CA THR A 9 -32.81 7.61 -33.76
C THR A 9 -33.98 7.33 -34.70
N LYS A 10 -33.87 7.77 -35.96
CA LYS A 10 -34.86 7.46 -37.00
C LYS A 10 -34.59 6.06 -37.54
N CYS A 11 -35.55 5.16 -37.38
CA CYS A 11 -35.53 3.81 -37.93
C CYS A 11 -36.49 3.74 -39.13
N THR A 12 -35.97 3.31 -40.28
CA THR A 12 -36.79 3.06 -41.48
C THR A 12 -37.12 1.57 -41.57
N PHE A 13 -38.40 1.23 -41.44
CA PHE A 13 -38.89 -0.13 -41.64
C PHE A 13 -39.38 -0.30 -43.08
N HIS A 14 -38.86 -1.32 -43.76
CA HIS A 14 -39.31 -1.69 -45.10
C HIS A 14 -40.30 -2.85 -45.00
N LYS A 15 -41.56 -2.61 -45.37
CA LYS A 15 -42.61 -3.63 -45.38
C LYS A 15 -43.14 -3.81 -46.79
N PHE A 16 -43.42 -5.05 -47.18
CA PHE A 16 -44.05 -5.36 -48.46
C PHE A 16 -45.56 -5.21 -48.33
N GLY A 17 -46.16 -4.36 -49.16
CA GLY A 17 -47.60 -4.20 -49.24
C GLY A 17 -48.28 -5.36 -49.97
N PRO A 18 -49.62 -5.47 -49.92
CA PRO A 18 -50.38 -6.55 -50.58
C PRO A 18 -50.19 -6.59 -52.11
N SER A 19 -49.72 -5.49 -52.72
CA SER A 19 -49.41 -5.39 -54.15
C SER A 19 -47.93 -5.70 -54.49
N GLY A 20 -47.12 -6.18 -53.53
CA GLY A 20 -45.69 -6.47 -53.73
C GLY A 20 -44.76 -5.25 -53.73
N SER A 21 -45.30 -4.03 -53.60
CA SER A 21 -44.51 -2.80 -53.51
C SER A 21 -43.89 -2.61 -52.11
N ILE A 22 -42.63 -2.17 -52.04
CA ILE A 22 -41.98 -1.76 -50.78
C ILE A 22 -42.59 -0.43 -50.30
N GLN A 23 -43.25 -0.46 -49.14
CA GLN A 23 -43.62 0.73 -48.38
C GLN A 23 -42.57 1.01 -47.30
N LYS A 24 -42.13 2.27 -47.21
CA LYS A 24 -41.20 2.75 -46.19
C LYS A 24 -42.01 3.36 -45.05
N HIS A 25 -41.86 2.82 -43.84
CA HIS A 25 -42.44 3.38 -42.63
C HIS A 25 -41.33 3.93 -41.75
N ASP A 26 -41.45 5.21 -41.39
CA ASP A 26 -40.52 5.89 -40.51
C ASP A 26 -41.00 5.75 -39.05
N ALA A 27 -40.16 5.22 -38.18
CA ALA A 27 -40.40 5.11 -36.76
C ALA A 27 -39.27 5.77 -35.96
N LEU A 28 -39.58 6.22 -34.75
CA LEU A 28 -38.60 6.75 -33.80
C LEU A 28 -38.21 5.64 -32.83
N CYS A 29 -36.91 5.29 -32.79
CA CYS A 29 -36.35 4.29 -31.90
C CYS A 29 -35.63 4.97 -30.72
N ILE A 30 -35.89 4.51 -29.50
CA ILE A 30 -35.20 5.00 -28.29
C ILE A 30 -34.04 4.07 -27.99
N LEU A 31 -32.83 4.62 -27.90
CA LEU A 31 -31.64 3.85 -27.53
C LEU A 31 -31.50 3.85 -26.00
N ALA A 32 -32.25 2.96 -25.34
CA ALA A 32 -32.30 2.86 -23.88
C ALA A 32 -30.92 2.70 -23.23
N GLN A 33 -29.99 2.04 -23.92
CA GLN A 33 -28.60 1.87 -23.51
C GLN A 33 -27.88 3.21 -23.28
N ASN A 34 -28.14 4.20 -24.12
CA ASN A 34 -27.50 5.51 -24.01
C ASN A 34 -28.04 6.31 -22.81
N ILE A 35 -29.33 6.16 -22.51
CA ILE A 35 -29.96 6.79 -21.34
C ILE A 35 -29.42 6.17 -20.04
N LEU A 36 -29.25 4.85 -19.99
CA LEU A 36 -28.72 4.15 -18.82
C LEU A 36 -27.28 4.57 -18.54
N ASN A 37 -26.44 4.60 -19.59
CA ASN A 37 -25.06 5.05 -19.47
C ASN A 37 -24.97 6.48 -18.93
N GLU A 38 -25.82 7.40 -19.39
CA GLU A 38 -25.82 8.77 -18.87
C GLU A 38 -26.07 8.83 -17.36
N LYS A 39 -26.98 8.01 -16.84
CA LYS A 39 -27.27 7.99 -15.39
C LYS A 39 -26.17 7.33 -14.58
N ILE A 40 -25.60 6.23 -15.08
CA ILE A 40 -24.54 5.51 -14.36
C ILE A 40 -23.23 6.31 -14.36
N TYR A 41 -22.90 7.01 -15.45
CA TYR A 41 -21.68 7.81 -15.53
C TYR A 41 -21.73 9.01 -14.60
N ILE A 42 -22.88 9.68 -14.45
CA ILE A 42 -23.03 10.78 -13.50
C ILE A 42 -22.82 10.25 -12.07
N PHE A 43 -23.44 9.12 -11.71
CA PHE A 43 -23.26 8.51 -10.39
C PHE A 43 -21.79 8.12 -10.13
N LEU A 44 -21.17 7.41 -11.07
CA LEU A 44 -19.78 6.98 -10.99
C LEU A 44 -18.81 8.16 -10.94
N TRP A 45 -19.12 9.27 -11.62
CA TRP A 45 -18.29 10.47 -11.58
C TRP A 45 -18.17 11.02 -10.16
N PHE A 46 -19.28 11.22 -9.47
CA PHE A 46 -19.26 11.67 -8.06
C PHE A 46 -18.57 10.65 -7.16
N TRP A 47 -18.87 9.37 -7.35
CA TRP A 47 -18.25 8.27 -6.59
C TRP A 47 -16.72 8.25 -6.73
N PHE A 48 -16.21 8.36 -7.96
CA PHE A 48 -14.76 8.37 -8.22
C PHE A 48 -14.08 9.62 -7.68
N ILE A 49 -14.73 10.79 -7.69
CA ILE A 49 -14.19 11.98 -7.03
C ILE A 49 -14.04 11.74 -5.53
N ILE A 50 -15.05 11.17 -4.87
CA ILE A 50 -14.96 10.85 -3.43
C ILE A 50 -13.83 9.85 -3.18
N LEU A 51 -13.78 8.75 -3.94
CA LEU A 51 -12.71 7.77 -3.81
C LEU A 51 -11.32 8.36 -4.08
N SER A 52 -11.20 9.26 -5.06
CA SER A 52 -9.95 9.95 -5.37
C SER A 52 -9.51 10.84 -4.22
N VAL A 53 -10.44 11.55 -3.57
CA VAL A 53 -10.12 12.39 -2.40
C VAL A 53 -9.69 11.53 -1.22
N LEU A 54 -10.43 10.46 -0.90
CA LEU A 54 -10.09 9.55 0.20
C LEU A 54 -8.73 8.87 -0.02
N SER A 55 -8.48 8.38 -1.24
CA SER A 55 -7.21 7.77 -1.61
C SER A 55 -6.08 8.79 -1.60
N GLY A 56 -6.32 10.00 -2.09
CA GLY A 56 -5.37 11.11 -2.02
C GLY A 56 -5.00 11.46 -0.58
N LEU A 57 -5.98 11.53 0.33
CA LEU A 57 -5.71 11.74 1.76
C LEU A 57 -4.89 10.61 2.37
N ALA A 58 -5.18 9.35 2.03
CA ALA A 58 -4.43 8.19 2.52
C ALA A 58 -2.97 8.20 2.02
N ILE A 59 -2.75 8.57 0.76
CA ILE A 59 -1.40 8.71 0.19
C ILE A 59 -0.67 9.90 0.82
N CYS A 60 -1.32 11.05 0.98
CA CYS A 60 -0.74 12.22 1.65
C CYS A 60 -0.38 11.91 3.11
N TYR A 61 -1.23 11.18 3.83
CA TYR A 61 -0.92 10.70 5.18
C TYR A 61 0.31 9.79 5.17
N SER A 62 0.34 8.81 4.27
CA SER A 62 1.47 7.88 4.14
C SER A 62 2.76 8.60 3.78
N ALA A 63 2.71 9.55 2.85
CA ALA A 63 3.84 10.38 2.45
C ALA A 63 4.31 11.28 3.61
N ALA A 64 3.39 11.89 4.37
CA ALA A 64 3.74 12.67 5.55
C ALA A 64 4.42 11.83 6.64
N VAL A 65 3.99 10.57 6.83
CA VAL A 65 4.64 9.64 7.77
C VAL A 65 6.05 9.24 7.30
N VAL A 66 6.28 9.08 6.00
CA VAL A 66 7.59 8.71 5.44
C VAL A 66 8.56 9.89 5.40
N LEU A 67 8.09 11.08 5.01
CA LEU A 67 8.93 12.27 4.82
C LEU A 67 9.26 12.99 6.13
N MET A 68 8.36 12.96 7.13
CA MET A 68 8.55 13.68 8.38
C MET A 68 9.00 12.71 9.49
N PRO A 69 10.27 12.74 9.91
CA PRO A 69 10.74 11.95 11.06
C PRO A 69 10.09 12.38 12.39
N SER A 70 9.57 13.61 12.49
CA SER A 70 8.93 14.16 13.69
C SER A 70 7.50 13.63 13.94
N THR A 71 6.73 13.36 12.88
CA THR A 71 5.42 12.67 13.00
C THR A 71 5.61 11.23 13.43
N ARG A 72 6.71 10.59 13.02
CA ARG A 72 7.09 9.25 13.49
C ARG A 72 7.18 9.19 15.02
N GLU A 73 7.85 10.15 15.66
CA GLU A 73 7.98 10.18 17.12
C GLU A 73 6.63 10.42 17.79
N THR A 74 5.82 11.33 17.24
CA THR A 74 4.51 11.68 17.78
C THR A 74 3.52 10.51 17.66
N ILE A 75 3.51 9.79 16.54
CA ILE A 75 2.64 8.63 16.32
C ILE A 75 3.02 7.50 17.28
N LEU A 76 4.32 7.23 17.42
CA LEU A 76 4.80 6.18 18.33
C LEU A 76 4.50 6.56 19.77
N LYS A 77 4.78 7.79 20.22
CA LYS A 77 4.44 8.30 21.56
C LYS A 77 2.92 8.28 21.83
N ARG A 78 2.09 8.63 20.84
CA ARG A 78 0.62 8.63 20.97
C ARG A 78 0.04 7.22 21.03
N ARG A 79 0.65 6.25 20.33
CA ARG A 79 0.28 4.83 20.40
C ARG A 79 0.83 4.15 21.65
N PHE A 80 1.99 4.59 22.15
CA PHE A 80 2.63 4.16 23.40
C PHE A 80 2.14 4.89 24.66
N ARG A 81 0.98 5.55 24.65
CA ARG A 81 0.46 6.24 25.85
C ARG A 81 0.37 5.35 27.10
N PHE A 82 0.44 4.02 26.93
CA PHE A 82 0.43 3.00 28.00
C PHE A 82 1.80 2.37 28.31
N GLY A 83 2.88 2.69 27.58
CA GLY A 83 4.23 2.12 27.77
C GLY A 83 5.29 3.16 28.13
N ALA A 84 6.43 2.70 28.65
CA ALA A 84 7.48 3.56 29.20
C ALA A 84 8.10 4.51 28.13
N PRO A 85 8.14 5.83 28.36
CA PRO A 85 8.58 6.81 27.36
C PRO A 85 10.08 6.72 27.02
N ASN A 86 10.90 6.19 27.92
CA ASN A 86 12.36 6.09 27.75
C ASN A 86 12.77 5.03 26.72
N ALA A 87 11.96 3.99 26.55
CA ALA A 87 12.20 2.93 25.57
C ALA A 87 11.99 3.47 24.13
N VAL A 88 10.98 4.32 23.94
CA VAL A 88 10.61 4.90 22.64
C VAL A 88 11.72 5.76 22.05
N ASP A 89 12.35 6.61 22.85
CA ASP A 89 13.44 7.49 22.40
C ASP A 89 14.68 6.69 21.96
N THR A 90 14.97 5.58 22.64
CA THR A 90 16.07 4.68 22.28
C THR A 90 15.86 3.99 20.93
N ILE A 91 14.62 3.54 20.66
CA ILE A 91 14.25 2.92 19.38
C ILE A 91 14.40 3.92 18.24
N ILE A 92 13.89 5.13 18.41
CA ILE A 92 13.90 6.16 17.36
C ILE A 92 15.33 6.51 16.93
N ARG A 93 16.28 6.53 17.87
CA ARG A 93 17.70 6.83 17.59
C ARG A 93 18.46 5.68 16.91
N LYS A 94 18.04 4.43 17.13
CA LYS A 94 18.76 3.23 16.63
C LYS A 94 18.14 2.59 15.39
N THR A 95 16.91 2.95 15.04
CA THR A 95 16.12 2.26 14.00
C THR A 95 16.21 2.96 12.63
N GLN A 96 16.49 2.20 11.57
CA GLN A 96 16.53 2.68 10.19
C GLN A 96 15.10 2.96 9.66
N VAL A 97 14.97 3.74 8.57
CA VAL A 97 13.67 4.10 7.96
C VAL A 97 12.82 2.87 7.60
N GLY A 98 13.45 1.77 7.16
CA GLY A 98 12.75 0.53 6.81
C GLY A 98 12.13 -0.19 8.00
N ASP A 99 12.89 -0.36 9.08
CA ASP A 99 12.41 -1.01 10.31
C ASP A 99 11.27 -0.22 10.97
N PHE A 100 11.33 1.11 10.88
CA PHE A 100 10.24 1.97 11.36
C PHE A 100 8.94 1.75 10.55
N LEU A 101 9.04 1.56 9.23
CA LEU A 101 7.88 1.26 8.40
C LEU A 101 7.24 -0.07 8.80
N VAL A 102 8.06 -1.09 9.06
CA VAL A 102 7.58 -2.40 9.54
C VAL A 102 6.88 -2.27 10.89
N LEU A 103 7.47 -1.54 11.85
CA LEU A 103 6.84 -1.25 13.14
C LEU A 103 5.51 -0.50 12.97
N HIS A 104 5.46 0.47 12.06
CA HIS A 104 4.24 1.22 11.79
C HIS A 104 3.14 0.31 11.22
N LEU A 105 3.48 -0.56 10.26
CA LEU A 105 2.55 -1.50 9.65
C LEU A 105 2.07 -2.54 10.66
N LEU A 106 2.97 -3.06 11.50
CA LEU A 106 2.65 -3.99 12.58
C LEU A 106 1.69 -3.33 13.58
N GLY A 107 1.94 -2.07 13.93
CA GLY A 107 1.08 -1.31 14.84
C GLY A 107 -0.30 -0.99 14.29
N GLN A 108 -0.49 -0.96 12.97
CA GLN A 108 -1.82 -0.82 12.34
C GLN A 108 -2.58 -2.14 12.28
N ASN A 109 -1.87 -3.27 12.13
CA ASN A 109 -2.48 -4.60 12.00
C ASN A 109 -2.67 -5.33 13.34
N THR A 110 -2.07 -4.83 14.42
CA THR A 110 -2.05 -5.50 15.74
C THR A 110 -2.77 -4.67 16.81
N ASN A 111 -3.37 -5.35 17.79
CA ASN A 111 -3.96 -4.69 18.96
C ASN A 111 -2.91 -3.88 19.74
N GLN A 112 -3.33 -2.73 20.29
CA GLN A 112 -2.42 -1.76 20.91
C GLN A 112 -1.71 -2.32 22.16
N LEU A 113 -2.32 -3.26 22.88
CA LEU A 113 -1.73 -3.96 24.02
C LEU A 113 -0.59 -4.91 23.59
N VAL A 114 -0.86 -5.79 22.63
CA VAL A 114 0.11 -6.77 22.10
C VAL A 114 1.27 -6.06 21.40
N PHE A 115 0.98 -4.98 20.67
CA PHE A 115 2.02 -4.14 20.07
C PHE A 115 2.96 -3.52 21.12
N GLY A 116 2.42 -3.19 22.30
CA GLY A 116 3.18 -2.74 23.47
C GLY A 116 4.21 -3.78 23.92
N GLU A 117 3.77 -5.01 24.12
CA GLU A 117 4.60 -6.14 24.57
C GLU A 117 5.70 -6.49 23.56
N ILE A 118 5.35 -6.53 22.27
CA ILE A 118 6.31 -6.82 21.19
C ILE A 118 7.42 -5.77 21.17
N LEU A 119 7.08 -4.49 21.34
CA LEU A 119 8.07 -3.44 21.29
C LEU A 119 8.97 -3.43 22.53
N ASP A 120 8.43 -3.76 23.71
CA ASP A 120 9.21 -3.86 24.94
C ASP A 120 10.27 -4.98 24.83
N GLU A 121 9.88 -6.15 24.32
CA GLU A 121 10.82 -7.24 24.04
C GLU A 121 11.82 -6.86 22.94
N PHE A 122 11.39 -6.11 21.92
CA PHE A 122 12.29 -5.59 20.88
C PHE A 122 13.36 -4.65 21.46
N VAL A 123 12.98 -3.72 22.34
CA VAL A 123 13.91 -2.82 23.04
C VAL A 123 14.87 -3.60 23.92
N ARG A 124 14.37 -4.61 24.63
CA ARG A 124 15.18 -5.48 25.49
C ARG A 124 16.28 -6.17 24.70
N ARG A 125 15.96 -6.69 23.51
CA ARG A 125 16.92 -7.33 22.59
C ARG A 125 17.90 -6.34 21.97
N LEU A 126 17.44 -5.13 21.60
CA LEU A 126 18.31 -4.07 21.10
C LEU A 126 19.38 -3.65 22.12
N ASN A 127 19.00 -3.50 23.40
CA ASN A 127 19.94 -3.17 24.46
C ASN A 127 20.93 -4.32 24.74
N PHE A 128 20.48 -5.58 24.63
CA PHE A 128 21.35 -6.75 24.83
C PHE A 128 22.42 -6.89 23.74
N GLY A 129 22.06 -6.61 22.48
CA GLY A 129 23.00 -6.56 21.37
C GLY A 129 24.00 -5.39 21.45
N SER A 130 23.67 -4.33 22.20
CA SER A 130 24.58 -3.18 22.41
C SER A 130 25.58 -3.38 23.56
N ASN A 131 25.28 -4.25 24.53
CA ASN A 131 26.16 -4.52 25.69
C ASN A 131 27.05 -5.75 25.50
N SER A 132 26.78 -6.59 24.51
CA SER A 132 27.72 -7.61 24.06
C SER A 132 28.60 -7.01 22.97
N ASN A 133 29.92 -6.96 23.18
CA ASN A 133 30.92 -6.66 22.16
C ASN A 133 30.99 -7.78 21.10
N LEU A 134 29.84 -8.16 20.54
CA LEU A 134 29.74 -9.17 19.50
C LEU A 134 29.77 -8.43 18.15
N PRO A 135 30.73 -8.74 17.27
CA PRO A 135 30.83 -8.05 16.00
C PRO A 135 29.57 -8.33 15.20
N SER A 136 28.85 -7.27 14.84
CA SER A 136 27.69 -7.35 13.97
C SER A 136 28.11 -8.04 12.67
N ALA A 137 27.42 -9.11 12.30
CA ALA A 137 27.65 -9.75 11.01
C ALA A 137 27.50 -8.70 9.90
N PRO A 138 28.51 -8.53 9.02
CA PRO A 138 28.43 -7.59 7.92
C PRO A 138 27.33 -8.06 6.96
N SER A 139 26.72 -7.10 6.25
CA SER A 139 25.80 -7.37 5.16
C SER A 139 26.42 -8.40 4.19
N THR A 140 25.56 -9.24 3.59
CA THR A 140 25.85 -10.50 2.87
C THR A 140 26.73 -10.42 1.60
N LEU A 141 27.65 -9.45 1.51
CA LEU A 141 28.53 -9.22 0.36
C LEU A 141 29.94 -9.81 0.57
N GLU A 142 30.28 -10.28 1.78
CA GLU A 142 31.57 -10.94 2.05
C GLU A 142 31.37 -12.42 2.38
N MET A 143 31.21 -13.25 1.34
CA MET A 143 31.25 -14.70 1.49
C MET A 143 32.67 -15.19 1.15
N SER A 144 33.40 -15.71 2.13
CA SER A 144 34.54 -16.61 1.91
C SER A 144 34.24 -17.97 2.54
N PRO A 145 34.71 -19.09 1.95
CA PRO A 145 34.07 -20.39 2.15
C PRO A 145 34.47 -21.09 3.45
N ILE A 146 33.53 -21.91 3.90
CA ILE A 146 33.45 -22.66 5.15
C ILE A 146 34.22 -24.00 5.09
N TYR A 147 35.54 -24.00 4.87
CA TYR A 147 36.35 -25.21 5.09
C TYR A 147 37.64 -24.88 5.85
N PRO A 148 38.00 -25.64 6.90
CA PRO A 148 39.23 -25.41 7.63
C PRO A 148 40.44 -25.97 6.86
N GLU A 149 41.54 -25.22 6.84
CA GLU A 149 42.85 -25.68 6.37
C GLU A 149 43.39 -26.79 7.28
N ILE A 150 43.71 -27.93 6.69
CA ILE A 150 44.26 -29.10 7.38
C ILE A 150 45.73 -28.82 7.72
N THR A 151 45.98 -28.58 9.01
CA THR A 151 47.26 -28.68 9.73
C THR A 151 48.40 -29.40 8.99
N LYS A 152 49.51 -28.68 8.74
CA LYS A 152 50.84 -29.28 8.56
C LYS A 152 51.57 -29.33 9.90
N TYR A 153 51.56 -30.49 10.55
CA TYR A 153 52.59 -30.90 11.51
C TYR A 153 53.74 -31.58 10.75
N LYS A 154 54.86 -30.86 10.61
CA LYS A 154 56.25 -31.29 10.36
C LYS A 154 57.00 -29.97 10.12
N GLU A 155 58.00 -29.57 10.89
CA GLU A 155 59.25 -30.27 11.14
C GLU A 155 60.04 -29.47 12.21
N THR A 156 60.23 -30.03 13.41
CA THR A 156 61.26 -29.59 14.36
C THR A 156 62.05 -30.82 14.80
N GLU A 157 62.78 -31.43 13.85
CA GLU A 157 63.86 -32.36 14.14
C GLU A 157 64.91 -32.25 13.03
N THR A 158 65.88 -31.35 13.21
CA THR A 158 67.35 -31.55 13.13
C THR A 158 68.08 -30.22 13.02
#